data_AF-A0A3E3EAP3-F1
#
_entry.id   AF-A0A3E3EAP3-F1
#
_cell.length_a   1.000
_cell.length_b   1.000
_cell.length_c   1.000
_cell.angle_alpha   90.00
_cell.angle_beta   90.00
_cell.angle_gamma   90.00
#
_symmetry.space_group_name_H-M   'P 1'
#
loop_
_entity.id
_entity.type
_entity.pdbx_description
1 polymer ?
#
loop_
_entity_poly.entity_id
_entity_poly.type
_entity_poly.pdbx_seq_one_letter_code
_entity_poly.pdbx_strand_id
1 'polypeptide(L)'
;MDEKVRVCNRCLNKVYLSCLEQYEFQCFEHDEDLFLVETHLVDKKDHLKWVAEALGCTEETARYVQDEYDGYIAKCCVHDDPVDIPLIL
;
A
#
# COMPACT_ATOMS: atom_id res chain seq x y z
N MET A 1 -14.85 2.23 -16.33
CA MET A 1 -13.56 1.53 -16.18
C MET A 1 -13.51 1.09 -14.74
N ASP A 2 -13.39 -0.21 -14.51
CA ASP A 2 -13.21 -0.73 -13.16
C ASP A 2 -11.86 -0.24 -12.61
N GLU A 3 -11.90 0.33 -11.41
CA GLU A 3 -10.69 0.82 -10.73
C GLU A 3 -9.78 -0.37 -10.42
N LYS A 4 -8.48 -0.25 -10.73
CA LYS A 4 -7.51 -1.32 -10.52
C LYS A 4 -6.60 -1.04 -9.35
N VAL A 5 -6.23 -2.08 -8.62
CA VAL A 5 -5.27 -2.05 -7.51
C VAL A 5 -4.08 -2.93 -7.88
N ARG A 6 -2.87 -2.51 -7.50
CA ARG A 6 -1.68 -3.33 -7.67
C ARG A 6 -1.39 -4.09 -6.38
N VAL A 7 -1.09 -5.37 -6.51
CA VAL A 7 -0.87 -6.29 -5.37
C VAL A 7 0.41 -7.08 -5.54
N CYS A 8 0.94 -7.59 -4.44
CA CYS A 8 2.10 -8.48 -4.42
C CYS A 8 1.73 -9.87 -4.96
N ASN A 9 2.57 -10.46 -5.81
CA ASN A 9 2.33 -11.81 -6.33
C ASN A 9 2.34 -12.89 -5.24
N ARG A 10 3.01 -12.65 -4.10
CA ARG A 10 3.18 -13.63 -3.01
C ARG A 10 2.02 -13.62 -2.01
N CYS A 11 1.63 -12.45 -1.50
CA CYS A 11 0.60 -12.35 -0.45
C CYS A 11 -0.72 -11.75 -0.91
N LEU A 12 -0.81 -11.27 -2.16
CA LEU A 12 -2.00 -10.63 -2.73
C LEU A 12 -2.47 -9.36 -2.00
N ASN A 13 -1.72 -8.89 -1.01
CA ASN A 13 -1.94 -7.59 -0.39
C ASN A 13 -1.51 -6.46 -1.32
N LYS A 14 -2.22 -5.34 -1.19
CA LYS A 14 -1.92 -4.10 -1.90
C LYS A 14 -0.48 -3.66 -1.64
N VAL A 15 0.17 -3.22 -2.71
CA VAL A 15 1.52 -2.64 -2.66
C VAL A 15 1.46 -1.15 -2.91
N TYR A 16 2.48 -0.44 -2.43
CA TYR A 16 2.61 1.02 -2.52
C TYR A 16 3.87 1.39 -3.30
N LEU A 17 4.06 2.66 -3.65
CA LEU A 17 5.29 3.08 -4.32
C LEU A 17 6.47 2.96 -3.35
N SER A 18 7.60 2.45 -3.83
CA SER A 18 8.84 2.43 -3.05
C SER A 18 9.45 3.84 -2.97
N CYS A 19 10.15 4.11 -1.88
CA CYS A 19 11.01 5.28 -1.74
C CYS A 19 12.42 5.06 -2.34
N LEU A 20 12.77 3.82 -2.68
CA LEU A 20 14.07 3.49 -3.28
C LEU A 20 13.98 3.61 -4.81
N GLU A 21 14.90 4.36 -5.42
CA GLU A 21 14.92 4.58 -6.88
C GLU A 21 15.02 3.29 -7.72
N GLN A 22 15.50 2.20 -7.12
CA GLN A 22 15.75 0.93 -7.80
C GLN A 22 14.51 0.06 -7.95
N TYR A 23 13.46 0.32 -7.15
CA TYR A 23 12.28 -0.52 -7.06
C TYR A 23 11.03 0.33 -7.30
N GLU A 24 10.03 -0.23 -7.97
CA GLU A 24 8.80 0.52 -8.23
C GLU A 24 7.82 0.46 -7.06
N PHE A 25 7.81 -0.64 -6.30
CA PHE A 25 6.80 -0.88 -5.28
C PHE A 25 7.39 -1.37 -3.96
N GLN A 26 6.64 -1.22 -2.87
CA GLN A 26 6.94 -1.76 -1.56
C GLN A 26 5.76 -2.62 -1.08
N CYS A 27 6.07 -3.81 -0.56
CA CYS A 27 5.13 -4.69 0.11
C CYS A 27 5.38 -4.69 1.61
N PHE A 28 4.52 -3.99 2.36
CA PHE A 28 4.65 -3.87 3.82
C PHE A 28 4.47 -5.19 4.56
N GLU A 29 3.71 -6.14 4.01
CA GLU A 29 3.47 -7.44 4.63
C GLU A 29 4.72 -8.33 4.65
N HIS A 30 5.63 -8.13 3.68
CA HIS A 30 6.90 -8.83 3.63
C HIS A 30 8.09 -7.95 4.02
N ASP A 31 7.87 -6.65 4.26
CA ASP A 31 8.92 -5.64 4.46
C ASP A 31 9.98 -5.66 3.33
N GLU A 32 9.50 -5.77 2.09
CA GLU A 32 10.35 -5.90 0.89
C GLU A 32 9.93 -4.91 -0.21
N ASP A 33 10.93 -4.28 -0.83
CA ASP A 33 10.78 -3.55 -2.08
C ASP A 33 10.77 -4.51 -3.28
N LEU A 34 9.88 -4.25 -4.24
CA LEU A 34 9.52 -5.14 -5.32
C LEU A 34 9.67 -4.47 -6.67
N PHE A 35 10.15 -5.24 -7.65
CA PHE A 35 10.09 -4.85 -9.04
C PHE A 35 8.66 -4.95 -9.59
N LEU A 36 8.38 -4.21 -10.66
CA LEU A 36 7.10 -4.29 -11.38
C LEU A 36 6.68 -5.74 -11.70
N VAL A 37 7.63 -6.61 -12.08
CA VAL A 37 7.38 -8.02 -12.45
C VAL A 37 6.93 -8.90 -11.28
N GLU A 38 7.15 -8.45 -10.03
CA GLU A 38 6.78 -9.15 -8.80
C GLU A 38 5.39 -8.74 -8.28
N THR A 39 4.67 -7.95 -9.09
CA THR A 39 3.34 -7.42 -8.78
C THR A 39 2.40 -7.58 -9.97
N HIS A 40 1.09 -7.58 -9.72
CA HIS A 40 0.09 -7.58 -10.79
C HIS A 40 -1.10 -6.69 -10.44
N LEU A 41 -1.90 -6.35 -11.45
CA LEU A 41 -3.13 -5.58 -11.28
C LEU A 41 -4.32 -6.51 -11.09
N VAL A 42 -5.17 -6.15 -10.14
CA VAL A 42 -6.46 -6.79 -9.87
C VAL A 42 -7.56 -5.73 -9.86
N ASP A 43 -8.79 -6.15 -10.11
CA ASP A 43 -9.92 -5.24 -10.00
C ASP A 43 -10.17 -4.92 -8.52
N LYS A 44 -10.34 -3.63 -8.20
CA LYS A 44 -10.49 -3.15 -6.81
C LYS A 44 -11.62 -3.86 -6.07
N LYS A 45 -12.71 -4.16 -6.78
CA LYS A 45 -13.86 -4.87 -6.22
C LYS A 45 -13.49 -6.28 -5.76
N ASP A 46 -12.68 -7.00 -6.54
CA ASP A 46 -12.26 -8.36 -6.18
C ASP A 46 -11.24 -8.32 -5.04
N HIS A 47 -10.32 -7.36 -5.05
CA HIS A 47 -9.42 -7.12 -3.92
C HIS A 47 -10.17 -6.83 -2.62
N LEU A 48 -11.18 -5.94 -2.64
CA LEU A 48 -11.97 -5.61 -1.45
C LEU A 48 -12.74 -6.81 -0.90
N LYS A 49 -13.22 -7.70 -1.78
CA LYS A 49 -13.82 -8.97 -1.35
C LYS A 49 -12.83 -9.86 -0.64
N TRP A 50 -11.63 -10.03 -1.18
CA TRP A 50 -10.58 -10.82 -0.53
C TRP A 50 -10.21 -10.26 0.85
N VAL A 51 -10.08 -8.93 0.95
CA VAL A 51 -9.80 -8.26 2.23
C VAL A 51 -10.96 -8.46 3.21
N ALA A 52 -12.21 -8.31 2.77
CA ALA A 52 -13.38 -8.53 3.62
C ALA A 52 -13.46 -9.97 4.13
N GLU A 53 -13.18 -10.95 3.26
CA GLU A 53 -13.12 -12.37 3.62
C GLU A 53 -11.99 -12.65 4.62
N ALA A 54 -10.80 -12.09 4.40
CA ALA A 54 -9.65 -12.26 5.30
C ALA A 54 -9.89 -11.65 6.69
N LEU A 55 -10.57 -10.50 6.75
CA LEU A 55 -10.90 -9.80 8.00
C LEU A 55 -12.19 -10.30 8.67
N GLY A 56 -12.97 -11.15 7.99
CA GLY A 56 -14.29 -11.59 8.46
C GLY A 56 -15.29 -10.45 8.62
N CYS A 57 -15.23 -9.43 7.74
CA CYS A 57 -16.05 -8.23 7.82
C CYS A 57 -16.84 -7.97 6.52
N THR A 58 -17.56 -6.85 6.44
CA THR A 58 -18.29 -6.46 5.23
C THR A 58 -17.36 -5.78 4.22
N GLU A 59 -17.71 -5.80 2.93
CA GLU A 59 -16.97 -5.07 1.89
C GLU A 59 -16.88 -3.56 2.19
N GLU A 60 -17.90 -2.99 2.84
CA GLU A 60 -17.90 -1.58 3.25
C GLU A 60 -16.86 -1.29 4.34
N THR A 61 -16.76 -2.15 5.36
CA THR A 61 -15.73 -2.05 6.38
C THR A 61 -14.33 -2.26 5.79
N ALA A 62 -14.17 -3.25 4.91
CA ALA A 62 -12.90 -3.49 4.23
C ALA A 62 -12.45 -2.27 3.41
N ARG A 63 -13.40 -1.63 2.71
CA ARG A 63 -13.13 -0.38 1.98
C ARG A 63 -12.69 0.74 2.92
N TYR A 64 -13.42 0.95 4.02
CA TYR A 64 -13.06 1.97 5.00
C TYR A 64 -11.64 1.77 5.55
N VAL A 65 -11.30 0.53 5.92
CA VAL A 65 -9.95 0.19 6.43
C VAL A 65 -8.88 0.45 5.37
N GLN A 66 -9.13 0.07 4.11
CA GLN A 66 -8.18 0.32 3.02
C GLN A 66 -8.02 1.81 2.71
N ASP A 67 -9.11 2.59 2.72
CA ASP A 67 -9.06 4.04 2.50
C ASP A 67 -8.28 4.75 3.63
N GLU A 68 -8.47 4.34 4.89
CA GLU A 68 -7.69 4.85 6.03
C GLU A 68 -6.20 4.48 5.92
N TYR A 69 -5.91 3.25 5.50
CA TYR A 69 -4.53 2.78 5.33
C TYR A 69 -3.83 3.51 4.18
N ASP A 70 -4.50 3.69 3.05
CA ASP A 70 -4.01 4.51 1.93
C ASP A 70 -3.74 5.95 2.35
N GLY A 71 -4.65 6.53 3.13
CA GLY A 71 -4.50 7.88 3.69
C GLY A 71 -3.32 7.99 4.65
N TYR A 72 -3.02 6.94 5.42
CA TYR A 72 -1.84 6.86 6.28
C TYR A 72 -0.55 6.82 5.46
N ILE A 73 -0.46 5.92 4.47
CA ILE A 73 0.73 5.82 3.62
C ILE A 73 0.99 7.12 2.86
N ALA A 74 -0.05 7.74 2.31
CA ALA A 74 0.07 9.03 1.62
C ALA A 74 0.65 10.13 2.52
N LYS A 75 0.33 10.15 3.82
CA LYS A 75 0.95 11.09 4.78
C LYS A 75 2.42 10.78 5.01
N CYS A 76 2.77 9.50 5.16
CA CYS A 76 4.16 9.08 5.37
C CYS A 76 5.06 9.44 4.18
N CYS A 77 4.60 9.28 2.95
CA CYS A 77 5.37 9.63 1.75
C CYS A 77 5.56 11.16 1.55
N VAL A 78 4.83 12.01 2.27
CA VAL A 78 4.90 13.48 2.13
C VAL A 78 5.84 14.11 3.17
N HIS A 79 6.23 13.39 4.22
CA HIS A 79 7.10 13.91 5.29
C HIS A 79 8.61 13.74 5.01
N ASP A 80 9.05 14.08 3.80
CA ASP A 80 10.45 14.45 3.49
C ASP A 80 10.72 15.94 3.80
N ASP A 81 9.91 16.56 4.68
CA ASP A 81 10.26 17.89 5.20
C ASP A 81 11.52 17.74 6.07
N PRO A 82 12.57 18.56 5.84
CA PRO A 82 13.79 18.49 6.60
C PRO A 82 13.49 18.69 8.09
N VAL A 83 13.85 17.70 8.90
CA VAL A 83 13.83 17.83 10.35
C VAL A 83 14.96 18.80 10.72
N ASP A 84 14.60 20.06 10.98
CA ASP A 84 15.53 21.01 11.59
C ASP A 84 15.90 20.49 12.99
N ILE A 85 17.08 19.86 13.09
CA ILE A 85 17.68 19.52 14.38
C ILE A 85 18.30 20.82 14.92
N PRO A 86 17.78 21.40 16.01
CA PRO A 86 18.45 22.53 16.64
C PRO A 86 19.80 22.03 17.17
N LEU A 87 20.89 22.42 16.49
CA LEU A 87 22.24 22.31 17.02
C LEU A 87 22.33 23.25 18.23
N ILE A 88 22.05 22.72 19.41
CA ILE A 88 22.40 23.36 20.67
C ILE A 88 23.92 23.24 20.79
N LEU A 89 24.61 24.34 20.50
CA LEU A 89 26.05 24.55 20.73
C LEU A 89 26.37 24.62 22.22
#